data_AF-A0A1J7JGC2-F1
#
_entry.id   AF-A0A1J7JGC2-F1
#
_cell.length_a   1.000
_cell.length_b   1.000
_cell.length_c   1.000
_cell.angle_alpha   90.00
_cell.angle_beta   90.00
_cell.angle_gamma   90.00
#
_symmetry.space_group_name_H-M   'P 1'
#
loop_
_entity.id
_entity.type
_entity.pdbx_description
1 polymer ?
#
loop_
_entity_poly.entity_id
_entity_poly.type
_entity_poly.pdbx_seq_one_letter_code
_entity_poly.pdbx_strand_id
1 'polypeptide(L)'
;MAALSQAAAANSASSLPSRQSGATITVDLSKTYQTIDGFGTSEAFQRAVQMSKLPESEQRKALDLLFSTTKGAGLSILRNGIGSSPDMSSDHMVSIAPKNPGGPTKPLVYQWDGSDNKQLWVAQEAQHTYGVQTIYADAWSAPGYMKTNGNDANGGSLCGVTGASCSSGDWRQAYADYLVRYIQFYQESNVTITHVGFLNEPDLTTSYASMRSNGQQAADFIKVLHPTLEKANLGSQVGIACCDAEGWSSQAGMLSSLRPVDDRLSVVTAHGYTSPPSSPMNTRHRVWLTEAADLNGAWTTAWYGSGGAGEGMTWADNIFRAIVDANCSAYLYWVGVQGGDTNSKMVRIGNGAVQPSKRLWAFGQWSRFVRPGAVRVGSSTSGGASGLKVAAFRNVDGSVAVQLINSAGGAAKVNVRLSGGADAPVAKAWVTDNTREIGDLESSISGGVTSASIPSRSMATILLSSGNSTGIAK
;
A
#
# COMPACT_ATOMS: atom_id res chain seq x y z
N MET A 1 10.32 44.84 -79.36
CA MET A 1 10.19 44.67 -77.90
C MET A 1 9.07 43.66 -77.66
N ALA A 2 9.43 42.41 -77.36
CA ALA A 2 8.47 41.34 -77.05
C ALA A 2 8.29 41.26 -75.53
N ALA A 3 7.04 41.36 -75.07
CA ALA A 3 6.68 41.25 -73.66
C ALA A 3 6.43 39.76 -73.32
N LEU A 4 7.14 39.26 -72.32
CA LEU A 4 6.96 37.93 -71.74
C LEU A 4 5.88 37.98 -70.65
N SER A 5 4.77 37.27 -70.84
CA SER A 5 3.80 36.98 -69.77
C SER A 5 4.16 35.66 -69.08
N GLN A 6 4.56 35.70 -67.81
CA GLN A 6 4.71 34.50 -66.98
C GLN A 6 3.34 34.07 -66.44
N ALA A 7 2.92 32.85 -66.79
CA ALA A 7 1.82 32.17 -66.12
C ALA A 7 2.34 31.50 -64.84
N ALA A 8 1.82 31.91 -63.69
CA ALA A 8 2.08 31.25 -62.41
C ALA A 8 1.18 30.02 -62.27
N ALA A 9 1.77 28.82 -62.28
CA ALA A 9 1.08 27.59 -61.92
C ALA A 9 0.93 27.52 -60.39
N ALA A 10 -0.31 27.54 -59.90
CA ALA A 10 -0.62 27.32 -58.49
C ALA A 10 -0.43 25.85 -58.14
N ASN A 11 0.68 25.54 -57.45
CA ASN A 11 0.90 24.25 -56.80
C ASN A 11 -0.02 24.16 -55.57
N SER A 12 -1.10 23.41 -55.68
CA SER A 12 -1.89 22.96 -54.53
C SER A 12 -1.10 21.88 -53.79
N ALA A 13 -0.24 22.31 -52.87
CA ALA A 13 0.36 21.41 -51.90
C ALA A 13 -0.74 20.86 -50.99
N SER A 14 -1.19 19.64 -51.26
CA SER A 14 -1.95 18.83 -50.31
C SER A 14 -1.12 18.69 -49.04
N SER A 15 -1.51 19.38 -47.97
CA SER A 15 -0.96 19.16 -46.64
C SER A 15 -1.38 17.75 -46.20
N LEU A 16 -0.45 16.79 -46.33
CA LEU A 16 -0.57 15.51 -45.65
C LEU A 16 -0.70 15.81 -44.16
N PRO A 17 -1.80 15.42 -43.48
CA PRO A 17 -1.88 15.59 -42.05
C PRO A 17 -0.75 14.79 -41.42
N SER A 18 -0.02 15.40 -40.47
CA SER A 18 0.96 14.69 -39.67
C SER A 18 0.24 13.59 -38.90
N ARG A 19 0.28 12.37 -39.44
CA ARG A 19 -0.18 11.16 -38.75
C ARG A 19 0.87 10.77 -37.72
N GLN A 20 1.10 11.61 -36.71
CA GLN A 20 1.66 11.13 -35.45
C GLN A 20 0.57 10.26 -34.81
N SER A 21 0.53 9.00 -35.21
CA SER A 21 -0.35 8.01 -34.61
C SER A 21 0.02 7.90 -33.13
N GLY A 22 -0.90 8.30 -32.26
CA GLY A 22 -0.71 8.14 -30.81
C GLY A 22 -0.42 6.69 -30.42
N ALA A 23 0.16 6.50 -29.24
CA ALA A 23 0.48 5.19 -28.70
C ALA A 23 -0.79 4.33 -28.62
N THR A 24 -0.76 3.15 -29.21
CA THR A 24 -1.84 2.17 -29.15
C THR A 24 -1.56 1.17 -28.05
N ILE A 25 -2.43 1.14 -27.05
CA ILE A 25 -2.39 0.27 -25.88
C ILE A 25 -3.40 -0.86 -26.10
N THR A 26 -2.91 -2.09 -26.11
CA THR A 26 -3.76 -3.29 -26.17
C THR A 26 -3.78 -3.95 -24.81
N VAL A 27 -4.97 -4.04 -24.21
CA VAL A 27 -5.23 -4.77 -22.97
C VAL A 27 -5.75 -6.15 -23.32
N ASP A 28 -5.06 -7.19 -22.87
CA ASP A 28 -5.36 -8.60 -23.11
C ASP A 28 -5.91 -9.23 -21.82
N LEU A 29 -7.24 -9.32 -21.73
CA LEU A 29 -7.93 -9.84 -20.56
C LEU A 29 -7.79 -11.37 -20.39
N SER A 30 -7.25 -12.07 -21.40
CA SER A 30 -6.99 -13.51 -21.32
C SER A 30 -5.67 -13.83 -20.61
N LYS A 31 -4.77 -12.84 -20.48
CA LYS A 31 -3.51 -12.96 -19.75
C LYS A 31 -3.65 -12.33 -18.38
N THR A 32 -3.62 -13.15 -17.34
CA THR A 32 -3.74 -12.70 -15.94
C THR A 32 -2.44 -12.91 -15.19
N TYR A 33 -2.19 -12.05 -14.20
CA TYR A 33 -1.06 -12.15 -13.28
C TYR A 33 -1.58 -12.23 -11.84
N GLN A 34 -0.99 -11.48 -10.90
CA GLN A 34 -1.39 -11.50 -9.50
C GLN A 34 -2.70 -10.75 -9.24
N THR A 35 -3.41 -11.20 -8.21
CA THR A 35 -4.53 -10.49 -7.59
C THR A 35 -4.01 -9.35 -6.72
N ILE A 36 -4.73 -8.24 -6.71
CA ILE A 36 -4.46 -7.04 -5.91
C ILE A 36 -5.34 -7.06 -4.67
N ASP A 37 -4.70 -6.97 -3.51
CA ASP A 37 -5.33 -6.96 -2.19
C ASP A 37 -5.62 -5.53 -1.75
N GLY A 38 -4.82 -4.57 -2.24
CA GLY A 38 -5.13 -3.17 -2.10
C GLY A 38 -3.92 -2.27 -1.86
N PHE A 39 -4.24 -1.07 -1.40
CA PHE A 39 -3.26 -0.04 -1.06
C PHE A 39 -3.62 0.53 0.30
N GLY A 40 -2.61 0.96 1.05
CA GLY A 40 -2.86 1.32 2.44
C GLY A 40 -1.82 2.20 3.09
N THR A 41 -1.97 2.32 4.40
CA THR A 41 -1.06 3.07 5.26
C THR A 41 -1.20 2.60 6.72
N SER A 42 -0.40 3.17 7.61
CA SER A 42 -0.46 2.98 9.05
C SER A 42 -0.77 4.29 9.79
N GLU A 43 -1.31 4.15 11.00
CA GLU A 43 -1.44 5.22 11.99
C GLU A 43 -0.84 4.82 13.36
N ALA A 44 0.18 3.94 13.32
CA ALA A 44 0.98 3.48 14.45
C ALA A 44 1.71 4.62 15.17
N PHE A 45 2.41 4.33 16.27
CA PHE A 45 3.21 5.30 17.04
C PHE A 45 2.46 6.62 17.33
N GLN A 46 1.25 6.46 17.86
CA GLN A 46 0.35 7.55 18.27
C GLN A 46 0.01 8.56 17.15
N ARG A 47 0.19 8.23 15.87
CA ARG A 47 -0.26 9.09 14.75
C ARG A 47 -1.79 9.18 14.72
N ALA A 48 -2.49 8.10 15.03
CA ALA A 48 -3.93 8.11 15.32
C ALA A 48 -4.32 9.05 16.48
N VAL A 49 -3.49 9.19 17.53
CA VAL A 49 -3.74 10.17 18.62
C VAL A 49 -3.61 11.60 18.11
N GLN A 50 -2.69 11.89 17.20
CA GLN A 50 -2.58 13.22 16.59
C GLN A 50 -3.83 13.53 15.77
N MET A 51 -4.33 12.56 15.00
CA MET A 51 -5.59 12.69 14.27
C MET A 51 -6.75 13.00 15.21
N SER A 52 -6.91 12.24 16.31
CA SER A 52 -8.04 12.41 17.23
C SER A 52 -8.05 13.74 18.00
N LYS A 53 -6.96 14.53 17.93
CA LYS A 53 -6.85 15.86 18.55
C LYS A 53 -7.26 17.00 17.61
N LEU A 54 -7.50 16.71 16.33
CA LEU A 54 -8.01 17.70 15.37
C LEU A 54 -9.47 18.08 15.70
N PRO A 55 -9.96 19.24 15.21
CA PRO A 55 -11.40 19.50 15.14
C PRO A 55 -12.13 18.39 14.39
N GLU A 56 -13.36 18.05 14.79
CA GLU A 56 -14.12 16.93 14.20
C GLU A 56 -14.25 17.01 12.67
N SER A 57 -14.39 18.22 12.11
CA SER A 57 -14.43 18.43 10.66
C SER A 57 -13.12 18.00 9.98
N GLU A 58 -11.98 18.27 10.61
CA GLU A 58 -10.66 17.90 10.10
C GLU A 58 -10.34 16.43 10.38
N GLN A 59 -10.86 15.83 11.46
CA GLN A 59 -10.84 14.37 11.66
C GLN A 59 -11.58 13.67 10.52
N ARG A 60 -12.81 14.09 10.21
CA ARG A 60 -13.61 13.55 9.11
C ARG A 60 -12.91 13.74 7.77
N LYS A 61 -12.32 14.92 7.53
CA LYS A 61 -11.55 15.20 6.32
C LYS A 61 -10.31 14.30 6.21
N ALA A 62 -9.61 14.03 7.30
CA ALA A 62 -8.47 13.11 7.32
C ALA A 62 -8.90 11.69 6.90
N LEU A 63 -9.98 11.19 7.50
CA LEU A 63 -10.55 9.88 7.16
C LEU A 63 -11.07 9.82 5.72
N ASP A 64 -11.75 10.88 5.25
CA ASP A 64 -12.19 11.01 3.86
C ASP A 64 -11.00 10.97 2.91
N LEU A 65 -9.92 11.71 3.20
CA LEU A 65 -8.69 11.75 2.41
C LEU A 65 -8.00 10.38 2.32
N LEU A 66 -8.03 9.56 3.38
CA LEU A 66 -7.46 8.22 3.35
C LEU A 66 -8.38 7.22 2.64
N PHE A 67 -9.64 7.10 3.07
CA PHE A 67 -10.45 5.91 2.77
C PHE A 67 -11.60 6.15 1.80
N SER A 68 -12.05 7.39 1.56
CA SER A 68 -13.13 7.64 0.60
C SER A 68 -12.66 7.44 -0.85
N THR A 69 -13.39 6.65 -1.63
CA THR A 69 -13.14 6.44 -3.06
C THR A 69 -13.54 7.65 -3.92
N THR A 70 -14.23 8.64 -3.36
CA THR A 70 -14.65 9.84 -4.10
C THR A 70 -14.02 11.13 -3.56
N LYS A 71 -13.75 11.20 -2.26
CA LYS A 71 -13.12 12.36 -1.62
C LYS A 71 -11.63 12.21 -1.30
N GLY A 72 -11.08 11.00 -1.29
CA GLY A 72 -9.68 10.73 -0.90
C GLY A 72 -8.98 9.67 -1.73
N ALA A 73 -7.98 8.98 -1.21
CA ALA A 73 -7.24 7.97 -1.95
C ALA A 73 -8.04 6.66 -2.12
N GLY A 74 -9.06 6.42 -1.30
CA GLY A 74 -9.79 5.15 -1.33
C GLY A 74 -8.92 3.98 -0.88
N LEU A 75 -8.03 4.18 0.08
CA LEU A 75 -7.19 3.11 0.64
C LEU A 75 -8.06 1.97 1.17
N SER A 76 -7.59 0.74 1.02
CA SER A 76 -8.34 -0.49 1.34
C SER A 76 -7.60 -1.43 2.28
N ILE A 77 -6.43 -1.00 2.79
CA ILE A 77 -5.67 -1.70 3.81
C ILE A 77 -5.27 -0.69 4.90
N LEU A 78 -5.49 -1.03 6.17
CA LEU A 78 -4.95 -0.30 7.32
C LEU A 78 -3.99 -1.22 8.07
N ARG A 79 -2.76 -0.75 8.30
CA ARG A 79 -1.76 -1.44 9.13
C ARG A 79 -1.70 -0.81 10.53
N ASN A 80 -2.12 -1.55 11.55
CA ASN A 80 -2.05 -1.13 12.96
C ASN A 80 -0.83 -1.75 13.63
N GLY A 81 -0.24 -1.02 14.57
CA GLY A 81 0.83 -1.54 15.42
C GLY A 81 0.29 -2.17 16.70
N ILE A 82 0.73 -3.39 16.95
CA ILE A 82 0.53 -4.10 18.21
C ILE A 82 1.57 -3.56 19.20
N GLY A 83 1.14 -2.78 20.18
CA GLY A 83 2.05 -2.12 21.13
C GLY A 83 2.87 -3.10 21.96
N SER A 84 4.09 -2.73 22.33
CA SER A 84 5.00 -3.53 23.17
C SER A 84 5.43 -2.82 24.45
N SER A 85 5.18 -1.51 24.52
CA SER A 85 5.71 -0.64 25.55
C SER A 85 4.80 -0.60 26.78
N PRO A 86 5.33 -0.29 27.97
CA PRO A 86 4.53 -0.28 29.20
C PRO A 86 3.60 0.95 29.32
N ASP A 87 3.86 2.01 28.56
CA ASP A 87 3.15 3.29 28.63
C ASP A 87 3.17 4.04 27.28
N MET A 88 2.56 5.23 27.28
CA MET A 88 2.45 6.13 26.13
C MET A 88 3.56 7.21 26.09
N SER A 89 4.68 7.02 26.80
CA SER A 89 5.76 8.02 26.77
C SER A 89 6.29 8.21 25.33
N SER A 90 6.69 9.45 24.99
CA SER A 90 7.01 9.84 23.61
C SER A 90 5.86 9.50 22.65
N ASP A 91 6.09 8.57 21.72
CA ASP A 91 5.12 8.06 20.75
C ASP A 91 4.97 6.53 20.85
N HIS A 92 5.30 5.95 22.01
CA HIS A 92 5.17 4.52 22.28
C HIS A 92 3.74 4.00 22.10
N MET A 93 3.64 2.75 21.66
CA MET A 93 2.38 2.02 21.58
C MET A 93 2.26 1.09 22.79
N VAL A 94 1.17 1.22 23.54
CA VAL A 94 0.98 0.53 24.82
C VAL A 94 0.67 -0.94 24.56
N SER A 95 1.38 -1.83 25.26
CA SER A 95 1.09 -3.25 25.23
C SER A 95 -0.20 -3.57 25.98
N ILE A 96 -0.97 -4.52 25.45
CA ILE A 96 -2.09 -5.12 26.19
C ILE A 96 -1.64 -5.98 27.37
N ALA A 97 -0.35 -6.24 27.56
CA ALA A 97 0.21 -7.00 28.67
C ALA A 97 1.51 -6.34 29.17
N PRO A 98 1.44 -5.15 29.78
CA PRO A 98 2.62 -4.31 30.04
C PRO A 98 3.50 -4.81 31.19
N LYS A 99 3.07 -5.82 31.96
CA LYS A 99 3.77 -6.32 33.15
C LYS A 99 4.16 -7.79 32.99
N ASN A 100 5.38 -8.11 33.40
CA ASN A 100 5.88 -9.49 33.44
C ASN A 100 5.03 -10.34 34.42
N PRO A 101 4.44 -11.47 33.98
CA PRO A 101 3.63 -12.34 34.84
C PRO A 101 4.45 -13.19 35.83
N GLY A 102 5.78 -13.05 35.85
CA GLY A 102 6.70 -13.81 36.70
C GLY A 102 7.26 -15.08 36.04
N GLY A 103 7.02 -15.28 34.75
CA GLY A 103 7.57 -16.39 33.96
C GLY A 103 6.65 -16.82 32.81
N PRO A 104 7.17 -17.55 31.80
CA PRO A 104 6.46 -17.87 30.57
C PRO A 104 5.27 -18.83 30.74
N THR A 105 5.21 -19.57 31.85
CA THR A 105 4.11 -20.48 32.18
C THR A 105 3.06 -19.86 33.08
N LYS A 106 3.26 -18.62 33.53
CA LYS A 106 2.30 -17.87 34.34
C LYS A 106 1.29 -17.16 33.43
N PRO A 107 0.00 -17.11 33.78
CA PRO A 107 -0.99 -16.40 32.98
C PRO A 107 -0.62 -14.93 32.78
N LEU A 108 -0.72 -14.45 31.54
CA LEU A 108 -0.57 -13.03 31.23
C LEU A 108 -1.72 -12.22 31.86
N VAL A 109 -1.39 -11.04 32.38
CA VAL A 109 -2.39 -10.08 32.88
C VAL A 109 -2.63 -9.04 31.81
N TYR A 110 -3.78 -9.16 31.14
CA TYR A 110 -4.16 -8.28 30.06
C TYR A 110 -4.81 -6.98 30.55
N GLN A 111 -4.54 -5.88 29.86
CA GLN A 111 -5.14 -4.57 30.05
C GLN A 111 -5.59 -4.05 28.69
N TRP A 112 -6.89 -3.83 28.54
CA TRP A 112 -7.48 -3.25 27.33
C TRP A 112 -8.10 -1.91 27.67
N ASP A 113 -7.64 -0.86 27.00
CA ASP A 113 -8.11 0.51 27.20
C ASP A 113 -9.28 0.88 26.27
N GLY A 114 -9.67 -0.02 25.37
CA GLY A 114 -10.70 0.24 24.35
C GLY A 114 -10.28 1.30 23.33
N SER A 115 -8.97 1.52 23.13
CA SER A 115 -8.46 2.62 22.31
C SER A 115 -7.25 2.22 21.46
N ASP A 116 -6.29 1.48 22.02
CA ASP A 116 -5.05 1.08 21.35
C ASP A 116 -4.32 2.27 20.71
N ASN A 117 -4.02 3.28 21.53
CA ASN A 117 -3.46 4.55 21.06
C ASN A 117 -4.29 5.20 19.92
N LYS A 118 -5.63 5.06 19.97
CA LYS A 118 -6.60 5.53 18.96
C LYS A 118 -6.58 4.77 17.62
N GLN A 119 -5.76 3.75 17.46
CA GLN A 119 -5.77 2.91 16.26
C GLN A 119 -7.10 2.16 16.10
N LEU A 120 -7.76 1.79 17.22
CA LEU A 120 -9.08 1.17 17.18
C LEU A 120 -10.13 2.11 16.54
N TRP A 121 -10.10 3.41 16.88
CA TRP A 121 -11.02 4.40 16.30
C TRP A 121 -10.82 4.53 14.79
N VAL A 122 -9.57 4.59 14.31
CA VAL A 122 -9.27 4.64 12.87
C VAL A 122 -9.77 3.36 12.19
N ALA A 123 -9.55 2.19 12.80
CA ALA A 123 -10.01 0.92 12.25
C ALA A 123 -11.53 0.80 12.19
N GLN A 124 -12.24 1.28 13.22
CA GLN A 124 -13.71 1.34 13.24
C GLN A 124 -14.24 2.24 12.11
N GLU A 125 -13.69 3.44 11.95
CA GLU A 125 -14.09 4.35 10.86
C GLU A 125 -13.79 3.74 9.49
N ALA A 126 -12.57 3.20 9.31
CA ALA A 126 -12.16 2.55 8.06
C ALA A 126 -13.12 1.40 7.69
N GLN A 127 -13.43 0.50 8.62
CA GLN A 127 -14.26 -0.67 8.34
C GLN A 127 -15.75 -0.32 8.22
N HIS A 128 -16.30 0.47 9.15
CA HIS A 128 -17.75 0.69 9.25
C HIS A 128 -18.27 1.84 8.40
N THR A 129 -17.44 2.86 8.14
CA THR A 129 -17.84 4.01 7.32
C THR A 129 -17.37 3.87 5.88
N TYR A 130 -16.16 3.36 5.66
CA TYR A 130 -15.54 3.33 4.33
C TYR A 130 -15.43 1.92 3.72
N GLY A 131 -15.82 0.87 4.46
CA GLY A 131 -15.84 -0.50 3.96
C GLY A 131 -14.45 -1.11 3.74
N VAL A 132 -13.44 -0.64 4.47
CA VAL A 132 -12.10 -1.26 4.48
C VAL A 132 -12.20 -2.66 5.09
N GLN A 133 -11.88 -3.69 4.32
CA GLN A 133 -12.01 -5.09 4.76
C GLN A 133 -10.69 -5.69 5.25
N THR A 134 -9.56 -5.07 4.96
CA THR A 134 -8.23 -5.59 5.31
C THR A 134 -7.61 -4.74 6.41
N ILE A 135 -7.62 -5.27 7.63
CA ILE A 135 -6.83 -4.74 8.75
C ILE A 135 -5.65 -5.69 9.00
N TYR A 136 -4.44 -5.15 8.91
CA TYR A 136 -3.18 -5.83 9.21
C TYR A 136 -2.65 -5.36 10.56
N ALA A 137 -2.66 -6.21 11.58
CA ALA A 137 -2.09 -5.89 12.88
C ALA A 137 -0.67 -6.46 12.97
N ASP A 138 0.33 -5.61 13.18
CA ASP A 138 1.74 -6.02 13.16
C ASP A 138 2.49 -5.57 14.41
N ALA A 139 3.29 -6.47 14.99
CA ALA A 139 4.06 -6.19 16.19
C ALA A 139 5.51 -5.82 15.84
N TRP A 140 5.92 -4.62 16.24
CA TRP A 140 7.33 -4.22 16.15
C TRP A 140 8.25 -5.04 17.04
N SER A 141 7.70 -5.47 18.18
CA SER A 141 8.42 -6.24 19.19
C SER A 141 7.43 -7.01 20.05
N ALA A 142 7.89 -8.10 20.66
CA ALA A 142 7.26 -8.62 21.87
C ALA A 142 7.49 -7.65 23.05
N PRO A 143 6.68 -7.71 24.13
CA PRO A 143 7.00 -7.02 25.38
C PRO A 143 8.39 -7.40 25.89
N GLY A 144 9.11 -6.44 26.49
CA GLY A 144 10.53 -6.59 26.84
C GLY A 144 10.84 -7.82 27.71
N TYR A 145 9.94 -8.21 28.62
CA TYR A 145 10.13 -9.37 29.48
C TYR A 145 10.09 -10.73 28.75
N MET A 146 9.68 -10.75 27.49
CA MET A 146 9.70 -11.94 26.62
C MET A 146 10.99 -12.04 25.77
N LYS A 147 11.91 -11.07 25.90
CA LYS A 147 13.06 -10.91 25.00
C LYS A 147 14.40 -11.12 25.71
N THR A 148 15.41 -11.50 24.94
CA THR A 148 16.78 -11.77 25.44
C THR A 148 17.45 -10.58 26.11
N ASN A 149 17.06 -9.35 25.77
CA ASN A 149 17.59 -8.12 26.33
C ASN A 149 16.71 -7.50 27.43
N GLY A 150 15.56 -8.11 27.75
CA GLY A 150 14.64 -7.58 28.75
C GLY A 150 13.97 -6.24 28.38
N ASN A 151 14.05 -5.80 27.11
CA ASN A 151 13.63 -4.48 26.65
C ASN A 151 12.89 -4.60 25.31
N ASP A 152 11.79 -3.87 25.10
CA ASP A 152 11.05 -3.91 23.82
C ASP A 152 11.77 -3.12 22.71
N ALA A 153 12.65 -2.19 23.07
CA ALA A 153 13.56 -1.50 22.16
C ALA A 153 14.95 -2.15 22.08
N ASN A 154 15.82 -1.57 21.24
CA ASN A 154 17.23 -1.93 21.10
C ASN A 154 17.45 -3.39 20.68
N GLY A 155 16.61 -3.91 19.78
CA GLY A 155 16.72 -5.25 19.23
C GLY A 155 16.44 -6.34 20.26
N GLY A 156 17.36 -7.30 20.40
CA GLY A 156 17.11 -8.55 21.14
C GLY A 156 16.17 -9.49 20.36
N SER A 157 16.04 -10.73 20.81
CA SER A 157 15.23 -11.75 20.15
C SER A 157 14.21 -12.36 21.12
N LEU A 158 13.16 -12.96 20.59
CA LEU A 158 12.17 -13.68 21.39
C LEU A 158 12.82 -14.84 22.14
N CYS A 159 12.69 -14.88 23.46
CA CYS A 159 13.22 -15.98 24.26
C CYS A 159 12.61 -17.33 23.85
N GLY A 160 13.44 -18.30 23.47
CA GLY A 160 13.03 -19.66 23.11
C GLY A 160 13.14 -20.00 21.62
N VAL A 161 13.32 -19.02 20.72
CA VAL A 161 13.66 -19.32 19.31
C VAL A 161 15.11 -19.80 19.20
N THR A 162 15.45 -20.44 18.07
CA THR A 162 16.81 -20.96 17.83
C THR A 162 17.86 -19.87 18.08
N GLY A 163 18.84 -20.17 18.94
CA GLY A 163 19.94 -19.26 19.28
C GLY A 163 19.59 -18.14 20.28
N ALA A 164 18.36 -18.08 20.82
CA ALA A 164 17.91 -17.02 21.73
C ALA A 164 17.34 -17.60 23.04
N SER A 165 18.19 -18.23 23.85
CA SER A 165 17.78 -18.78 25.17
C SER A 165 17.81 -17.70 26.26
N CYS A 166 16.88 -17.78 27.21
CA CYS A 166 16.79 -16.87 28.35
C CYS A 166 16.68 -17.67 29.65
N SER A 167 17.26 -17.15 30.73
CA SER A 167 17.14 -17.76 32.07
C SER A 167 15.69 -17.79 32.57
N SER A 168 14.83 -16.89 32.07
CA SER A 168 13.40 -16.86 32.35
C SER A 168 12.60 -17.96 31.64
N GLY A 169 13.17 -18.65 30.64
CA GLY A 169 12.55 -19.75 29.90
C GLY A 169 12.15 -19.40 28.45
N ASP A 170 11.28 -20.24 27.88
CA ASP A 170 10.76 -20.11 26.51
C ASP A 170 9.43 -19.33 26.50
N TRP A 171 9.42 -18.16 25.85
CA TRP A 171 8.29 -17.24 25.80
C TRP A 171 7.49 -17.34 24.50
N ARG A 172 7.80 -18.27 23.59
CA ARG A 172 7.11 -18.37 22.29
C ARG A 172 5.61 -18.60 22.45
N GLN A 173 5.18 -19.49 23.34
CA GLN A 173 3.73 -19.71 23.54
C GLN A 173 3.05 -18.48 24.14
N ALA A 174 3.65 -17.85 25.16
CA ALA A 174 3.11 -16.65 25.79
C ALA A 174 2.99 -15.49 24.79
N TYR A 175 3.95 -15.33 23.86
CA TYR A 175 3.86 -14.32 22.82
C TYR A 175 2.80 -14.65 21.76
N ALA A 176 2.60 -15.93 21.41
CA ALA A 176 1.49 -16.32 20.55
C ALA A 176 0.11 -16.06 21.21
N ASP A 177 -0.04 -16.39 22.49
CA ASP A 177 -1.26 -16.12 23.27
C ASP A 177 -1.53 -14.61 23.37
N TYR A 178 -0.47 -13.81 23.52
CA TYR A 178 -0.53 -12.35 23.51
C TYR A 178 -1.11 -11.80 22.20
N LEU A 179 -0.59 -12.24 21.05
CA LEU A 179 -1.08 -11.80 19.74
C LEU A 179 -2.54 -12.23 19.50
N VAL A 180 -2.88 -13.46 19.88
CA VAL A 180 -4.27 -13.97 19.82
C VAL A 180 -5.19 -13.11 20.67
N ARG A 181 -4.78 -12.75 21.89
CA ARG A 181 -5.63 -11.92 22.75
C ARG A 181 -5.82 -10.51 22.20
N TYR A 182 -4.80 -9.91 21.58
CA TYR A 182 -4.93 -8.63 20.89
C TYR A 182 -5.99 -8.69 19.79
N ILE A 183 -5.95 -9.76 18.97
CA ILE A 183 -6.96 -9.98 17.92
C ILE A 183 -8.37 -10.08 18.50
N GLN A 184 -8.52 -10.84 19.59
CA GLN A 184 -9.81 -11.00 20.27
C GLN A 184 -10.35 -9.68 20.82
N PHE A 185 -9.51 -8.80 21.39
CA PHE A 185 -9.96 -7.49 21.86
C PHE A 185 -10.51 -6.60 20.73
N TYR A 186 -9.91 -6.66 19.55
CA TYR A 186 -10.44 -5.98 18.35
C TYR A 186 -11.77 -6.60 17.90
N GLN A 187 -11.87 -7.94 17.90
CA GLN A 187 -13.10 -8.65 17.55
C GLN A 187 -14.24 -8.35 18.53
N GLU A 188 -13.96 -8.32 19.84
CA GLU A 188 -14.87 -7.88 20.91
C GLU A 188 -15.33 -6.42 20.71
N SER A 189 -14.53 -5.62 20.00
CA SER A 189 -14.82 -4.23 19.62
C SER A 189 -15.43 -4.08 18.22
N ASN A 190 -15.92 -5.19 17.64
CA ASN A 190 -16.52 -5.30 16.30
C ASN A 190 -15.60 -4.96 15.11
N VAL A 191 -14.28 -4.97 15.31
CA VAL A 191 -13.30 -4.78 14.24
C VAL A 191 -12.65 -6.12 13.90
N THR A 192 -12.63 -6.47 12.62
CA THR A 192 -12.05 -7.73 12.16
C THR A 192 -10.61 -7.51 11.73
N ILE A 193 -9.67 -8.01 12.52
CA ILE A 193 -8.29 -8.18 12.04
C ILE A 193 -8.25 -9.36 11.08
N THR A 194 -7.65 -9.14 9.92
CA THR A 194 -7.56 -10.14 8.83
C THR A 194 -6.16 -10.72 8.67
N HIS A 195 -5.14 -9.99 9.10
CA HIS A 195 -3.75 -10.39 9.00
C HIS A 195 -3.03 -10.04 10.30
N VAL A 196 -2.14 -10.94 10.74
CA VAL A 196 -1.28 -10.71 11.91
C VAL A 196 0.18 -10.89 11.53
N GLY A 197 0.99 -9.91 11.92
CA GLY A 197 2.43 -9.89 11.84
C GLY A 197 3.02 -9.88 13.25
N PHE A 198 4.20 -10.43 13.40
CA PHE A 198 4.86 -10.60 14.70
C PHE A 198 6.29 -10.06 14.71
N LEU A 199 6.69 -9.39 13.62
CA LEU A 199 8.00 -8.80 13.41
C LEU A 199 7.82 -7.55 12.55
N ASN A 200 8.56 -6.51 12.87
CA ASN A 200 8.83 -5.38 11.98
C ASN A 200 10.34 -5.22 11.86
N GLU A 201 10.86 -5.13 10.64
CA GLU A 201 12.27 -4.90 10.34
C GLU A 201 13.19 -5.74 11.24
N PRO A 202 13.02 -7.08 11.27
CA PRO A 202 13.78 -7.95 12.17
C PRO A 202 15.29 -7.96 11.87
N ASP A 203 15.70 -7.31 10.79
CA ASP A 203 17.05 -6.99 10.37
C ASP A 203 17.58 -5.62 10.84
N LEU A 204 16.79 -4.85 11.62
CA LEU A 204 17.14 -3.57 12.22
C LEU A 204 17.21 -3.62 13.76
N THR A 205 18.19 -2.92 14.35
CA THR A 205 18.28 -2.64 15.79
C THR A 205 18.20 -1.13 15.99
N THR A 206 17.26 -0.67 16.81
CA THR A 206 16.95 0.76 16.92
C THR A 206 16.47 1.12 18.32
N SER A 207 16.48 2.41 18.66
CA SER A 207 16.13 2.94 19.99
C SER A 207 14.63 2.86 20.32
N TYR A 208 13.78 2.60 19.32
CA TYR A 208 12.36 2.31 19.49
C TYR A 208 12.08 0.81 19.45
N ALA A 209 10.81 0.42 19.64
CA ALA A 209 10.35 -0.97 19.62
C ALA A 209 10.93 -1.73 18.42
N SER A 210 11.71 -2.77 18.70
CA SER A 210 12.40 -3.57 17.68
C SER A 210 12.77 -4.95 18.21
N MET A 211 12.52 -5.99 17.42
CA MET A 211 12.85 -7.37 17.77
C MET A 211 13.53 -8.09 16.61
N ARG A 212 14.77 -8.52 16.83
CA ARG A 212 15.61 -9.22 15.86
C ARG A 212 15.13 -10.64 15.64
N SER A 213 15.04 -11.01 14.36
CA SER A 213 14.78 -12.39 13.94
C SER A 213 15.44 -12.67 12.59
N ASN A 214 16.01 -13.86 12.43
CA ASN A 214 16.31 -14.40 11.09
C ASN A 214 15.14 -15.27 10.58
N GLY A 215 15.24 -15.78 9.35
CA GLY A 215 14.17 -16.62 8.78
C GLY A 215 13.93 -17.93 9.53
N GLN A 216 14.96 -18.51 10.16
CA GLN A 216 14.80 -19.73 10.98
C GLN A 216 14.04 -19.44 12.27
N GLN A 217 14.38 -18.34 12.95
CA GLN A 217 13.71 -17.89 14.17
C GLN A 217 12.25 -17.50 13.89
N ALA A 218 11.98 -16.86 12.75
CA ALA A 218 10.62 -16.58 12.29
C ALA A 218 9.85 -17.90 12.07
N ALA A 219 10.44 -18.88 11.41
CA ALA A 219 9.83 -20.20 11.23
C ALA A 219 9.58 -20.93 12.56
N ASP A 220 10.48 -20.81 13.55
CA ASP A 220 10.28 -21.38 14.88
C ASP A 220 9.05 -20.79 15.58
N PHE A 221 8.82 -19.48 15.42
CA PHE A 221 7.66 -18.83 16.02
C PHE A 221 6.36 -19.12 15.26
N ILE A 222 6.39 -19.15 13.91
CA ILE A 222 5.21 -19.52 13.09
C ILE A 222 4.72 -20.93 13.46
N LYS A 223 5.63 -21.85 13.82
CA LYS A 223 5.26 -23.18 14.30
C LYS A 223 4.41 -23.18 15.57
N VAL A 224 4.49 -22.10 16.38
CA VAL A 224 3.74 -21.91 17.61
C VAL A 224 2.51 -21.02 17.37
N LEU A 225 2.66 -19.92 16.63
CA LEU A 225 1.58 -18.97 16.35
C LEU A 225 0.42 -19.61 15.60
N HIS A 226 0.70 -20.35 14.51
CA HIS A 226 -0.33 -20.97 13.69
C HIS A 226 -1.27 -21.90 14.47
N PRO A 227 -0.80 -22.95 15.18
CA PRO A 227 -1.70 -23.79 15.97
C PRO A 227 -2.39 -23.04 17.12
N THR A 228 -1.82 -21.93 17.60
CA THR A 228 -2.46 -21.09 18.63
C THR A 228 -3.65 -20.33 18.05
N LEU A 229 -3.54 -19.80 16.82
CA LEU A 229 -4.66 -19.20 16.08
C LEU A 229 -5.77 -20.23 15.81
N GLU A 230 -5.40 -21.43 15.35
CA GLU A 230 -6.35 -22.54 15.13
C GLU A 230 -7.13 -22.90 16.40
N LYS A 231 -6.42 -23.07 17.52
CA LYS A 231 -7.03 -23.38 18.83
C LYS A 231 -7.97 -22.27 19.32
N ALA A 232 -7.73 -21.03 18.92
CA ALA A 232 -8.58 -19.89 19.23
C ALA A 232 -9.74 -19.69 18.23
N ASN A 233 -9.92 -20.61 17.25
CA ASN A 233 -10.87 -20.49 16.14
C ASN A 233 -10.66 -19.25 15.26
N LEU A 234 -9.41 -18.78 15.15
CA LEU A 234 -9.03 -17.62 14.33
C LEU A 234 -8.33 -18.01 13.02
N GLY A 235 -7.93 -19.27 12.86
CA GLY A 235 -7.11 -19.73 11.72
C GLY A 235 -7.73 -19.52 10.34
N SER A 236 -9.06 -19.56 10.22
CA SER A 236 -9.77 -19.26 8.98
C SER A 236 -10.01 -17.77 8.73
N GLN A 237 -9.84 -16.94 9.77
CA GLN A 237 -10.11 -15.49 9.71
C GLN A 237 -8.82 -14.68 9.56
N VAL A 238 -7.73 -15.11 10.22
CA VAL A 238 -6.51 -14.33 10.36
C VAL A 238 -5.35 -15.04 9.68
N GLY A 239 -4.84 -14.42 8.61
CA GLY A 239 -3.64 -14.88 7.94
C GLY A 239 -2.36 -14.43 8.64
N ILE A 240 -1.35 -15.30 8.72
CA ILE A 240 -0.02 -14.91 9.19
C ILE A 240 0.72 -14.19 8.05
N ALA A 241 1.20 -12.98 8.34
CA ALA A 241 2.06 -12.19 7.49
C ALA A 241 3.51 -12.25 8.01
N CYS A 242 4.49 -12.40 7.12
CA CYS A 242 5.90 -12.36 7.51
C CYS A 242 6.81 -11.89 6.37
N CYS A 243 7.85 -11.10 6.63
CA CYS A 243 8.37 -10.75 7.95
C CYS A 243 8.61 -9.25 8.13
N ASP A 244 8.11 -8.43 7.20
CA ASP A 244 8.28 -6.98 7.20
C ASP A 244 9.77 -6.58 7.31
N ALA A 245 10.67 -7.32 6.65
CA ALA A 245 12.09 -6.96 6.62
C ALA A 245 12.29 -5.56 6.01
N GLU A 246 13.31 -4.84 6.49
CA GLU A 246 13.57 -3.42 6.17
C GLU A 246 13.73 -3.14 4.66
N GLY A 247 14.06 -4.18 3.89
CA GLY A 247 14.10 -4.10 2.44
C GLY A 247 13.74 -5.39 1.73
N TRP A 248 13.38 -5.24 0.46
CA TRP A 248 12.98 -6.31 -0.44
C TRP A 248 13.98 -7.46 -0.53
N SER A 249 15.27 -7.15 -0.67
CA SER A 249 16.34 -8.15 -0.79
C SER A 249 16.54 -8.94 0.51
N SER A 250 16.37 -8.29 1.66
CA SER A 250 16.47 -8.93 2.97
C SER A 250 15.35 -9.94 3.15
N GLN A 251 14.11 -9.54 2.86
CA GLN A 251 12.96 -10.44 2.89
C GLN A 251 13.14 -11.63 1.93
N ALA A 252 13.60 -11.37 0.70
CA ALA A 252 13.85 -12.43 -0.27
C ALA A 252 14.87 -13.47 0.25
N GLY A 253 15.89 -13.02 0.98
CA GLY A 253 16.88 -13.89 1.63
C GLY A 253 16.27 -14.79 2.72
N MET A 254 15.24 -14.32 3.42
CA MET A 254 14.57 -15.08 4.49
C MET A 254 13.70 -16.24 3.97
N LEU A 255 13.23 -16.18 2.73
CA LEU A 255 12.25 -17.14 2.18
C LEU A 255 12.71 -18.59 2.23
N SER A 256 14.00 -18.85 2.04
CA SER A 256 14.55 -20.22 2.07
C SER A 256 14.31 -20.90 3.42
N SER A 257 14.47 -20.16 4.52
CA SER A 257 14.25 -20.65 5.89
C SER A 257 12.79 -20.75 6.27
N LEU A 258 11.89 -20.06 5.56
CA LEU A 258 10.45 -20.10 5.79
C LEU A 258 9.76 -21.29 5.09
N ARG A 259 10.43 -21.96 4.13
CA ARG A 259 9.88 -23.12 3.42
C ARG A 259 9.23 -24.19 4.32
N PRO A 260 9.78 -24.55 5.50
CA PRO A 260 9.17 -25.55 6.39
C PRO A 260 7.83 -25.13 7.03
N VAL A 261 7.42 -23.87 6.89
CA VAL A 261 6.16 -23.31 7.41
C VAL A 261 5.37 -22.57 6.33
N ASP A 262 5.69 -22.80 5.06
CA ASP A 262 5.07 -22.15 3.91
C ASP A 262 3.56 -22.46 3.81
N ASP A 263 3.08 -23.57 4.38
CA ASP A 263 1.66 -23.90 4.49
C ASP A 263 0.91 -23.08 5.55
N ARG A 264 1.63 -22.37 6.42
CA ARG A 264 1.10 -21.60 7.54
C ARG A 264 1.13 -20.09 7.30
N LEU A 265 1.74 -19.66 6.20
CA LEU A 265 1.81 -18.26 5.78
C LEU A 265 0.65 -17.91 4.85
N SER A 266 0.10 -16.72 5.02
CA SER A 266 -0.91 -16.18 4.09
C SER A 266 -0.30 -15.21 3.09
N VAL A 267 0.58 -14.33 3.56
CA VAL A 267 1.25 -13.32 2.73
C VAL A 267 2.71 -13.17 3.15
N VAL A 268 3.57 -12.89 2.17
CA VAL A 268 4.94 -12.45 2.41
C VAL A 268 4.96 -10.93 2.43
N THR A 269 5.63 -10.32 3.40
CA THR A 269 5.67 -8.88 3.61
C THR A 269 7.09 -8.36 3.65
N ALA A 270 7.32 -7.16 3.10
CA ALA A 270 8.61 -6.49 3.09
C ALA A 270 8.43 -4.96 3.07
N HIS A 271 9.44 -4.23 3.52
CA HIS A 271 9.55 -2.80 3.35
C HIS A 271 10.40 -2.43 2.12
N GLY A 272 10.49 -1.14 1.83
CA GLY A 272 11.22 -0.61 0.67
C GLY A 272 12.45 0.24 1.00
N TYR A 273 12.91 0.31 2.25
CA TYR A 273 13.88 1.32 2.69
C TYR A 273 15.32 1.01 2.29
N THR A 274 15.83 -0.17 2.62
CA THR A 274 17.22 -0.55 2.31
C THR A 274 17.36 -1.14 0.91
N SER A 275 16.28 -1.70 0.37
CA SER A 275 16.19 -2.15 -1.02
C SER A 275 14.73 -2.08 -1.49
N PRO A 276 14.43 -1.31 -2.56
CA PRO A 276 13.07 -1.21 -3.07
C PRO A 276 12.67 -2.49 -3.83
N PRO A 277 11.36 -2.71 -4.04
CA PRO A 277 10.87 -3.73 -4.95
C PRO A 277 11.55 -3.63 -6.32
N SER A 278 12.12 -4.75 -6.76
CA SER A 278 12.95 -4.81 -7.97
C SER A 278 12.63 -6.00 -8.88
N SER A 279 12.15 -7.10 -8.31
CA SER A 279 11.76 -8.31 -9.05
C SER A 279 10.84 -9.19 -8.18
N PRO A 280 10.07 -10.10 -8.79
CA PRO A 280 9.19 -11.00 -8.03
C PRO A 280 9.99 -11.89 -7.10
N MET A 281 9.54 -12.03 -5.85
CA MET A 281 10.10 -12.99 -4.91
C MET A 281 9.74 -14.43 -5.31
N ASN A 282 10.64 -15.37 -5.04
CA ASN A 282 10.41 -16.80 -5.28
C ASN A 282 9.54 -17.41 -4.17
N THR A 283 8.24 -17.09 -4.20
CA THR A 283 7.22 -17.59 -3.30
C THR A 283 5.92 -17.84 -4.06
N ARG A 284 5.10 -18.78 -3.56
CA ARG A 284 3.73 -19.00 -4.07
C ARG A 284 2.72 -18.04 -3.47
N HIS A 285 3.08 -17.37 -2.37
CA HIS A 285 2.21 -16.45 -1.66
C HIS A 285 2.12 -15.11 -2.39
N ARG A 286 1.02 -14.39 -2.14
CA ARG A 286 0.96 -12.97 -2.46
C ARG A 286 2.02 -12.23 -1.65
N VAL A 287 2.59 -11.19 -2.25
CA VAL A 287 3.65 -10.37 -1.62
C VAL A 287 3.15 -8.95 -1.45
N TRP A 288 3.30 -8.39 -0.26
CA TRP A 288 2.92 -7.01 0.06
C TRP A 288 4.17 -6.19 0.33
N LEU A 289 4.22 -4.99 -0.27
CA LEU A 289 5.07 -3.92 0.25
C LEU A 289 4.28 -3.25 1.38
N THR A 290 4.70 -3.44 2.62
CA THR A 290 3.93 -3.08 3.83
C THR A 290 4.37 -1.78 4.48
N GLU A 291 5.54 -1.26 4.10
CA GLU A 291 6.01 0.06 4.52
C GLU A 291 7.02 0.68 3.55
N ALA A 292 6.78 1.92 3.18
CA ALA A 292 7.75 2.79 2.53
C ALA A 292 7.36 4.26 2.73
N ALA A 293 8.36 5.12 2.92
CA ALA A 293 8.21 6.57 2.93
C ALA A 293 9.52 7.28 2.57
N ASP A 294 9.42 8.57 2.25
CA ASP A 294 10.57 9.46 2.25
C ASP A 294 10.78 9.99 3.68
N LEU A 295 11.73 9.39 4.39
CA LEU A 295 12.03 9.69 5.79
C LEU A 295 12.92 10.93 5.98
N ASN A 296 13.56 11.41 4.91
CA ASN A 296 14.60 12.45 4.99
C ASN A 296 14.19 13.78 4.35
N GLY A 297 13.23 13.77 3.42
CA GLY A 297 12.80 14.96 2.71
C GLY A 297 11.88 15.88 3.52
N ALA A 298 12.02 17.19 3.27
CA ALA A 298 11.10 18.20 3.76
C ALA A 298 9.73 18.08 3.08
N TRP A 299 8.67 18.46 3.79
CA TRP A 299 7.30 18.37 3.31
C TRP A 299 7.12 19.05 1.95
N THR A 300 6.61 18.29 1.00
CA THR A 300 6.23 18.79 -0.32
C THR A 300 4.83 18.34 -0.72
N THR A 301 4.12 19.24 -1.40
CA THR A 301 2.85 18.96 -2.10
C THR A 301 3.04 18.91 -3.61
N ALA A 302 4.28 18.92 -4.12
CA ALA A 302 4.54 18.88 -5.55
C ALA A 302 4.28 17.49 -6.14
N TRP A 303 3.70 17.45 -7.34
CA TRP A 303 3.61 16.22 -8.11
C TRP A 303 4.92 15.94 -8.83
N TYR A 304 5.46 16.94 -9.53
CA TYR A 304 6.75 16.86 -10.19
C TYR A 304 7.41 18.25 -10.22
N GLY A 305 8.65 18.35 -9.74
CA GLY A 305 9.51 19.52 -9.87
C GLY A 305 10.83 19.13 -10.51
N SER A 306 11.61 18.31 -9.79
CA SER A 306 12.90 17.79 -10.23
C SER A 306 13.07 16.28 -10.01
N GLY A 307 12.01 15.57 -9.63
CA GLY A 307 12.06 14.14 -9.33
C GLY A 307 12.54 13.85 -7.89
N GLY A 308 12.27 14.76 -6.96
CA GLY A 308 12.60 14.55 -5.55
C GLY A 308 11.90 13.33 -4.93
N ALA A 309 12.49 12.76 -3.87
CA ALA A 309 11.99 11.56 -3.19
C ALA A 309 10.56 11.71 -2.63
N GLY A 310 10.18 12.94 -2.25
CA GLY A 310 8.84 13.27 -1.74
C GLY A 310 7.79 13.60 -2.81
N GLU A 311 8.14 13.68 -4.08
CA GLU A 311 7.23 14.14 -5.13
C GLU A 311 6.22 13.06 -5.54
N GLY A 312 4.99 13.45 -5.86
CA GLY A 312 3.91 12.50 -6.21
C GLY A 312 4.25 11.56 -7.37
N MET A 313 4.95 12.06 -8.40
CA MET A 313 5.35 11.27 -9.55
C MET A 313 6.38 10.18 -9.19
N THR A 314 7.29 10.46 -8.25
CA THR A 314 8.23 9.46 -7.71
C THR A 314 7.48 8.32 -7.05
N TRP A 315 6.43 8.62 -6.30
CA TRP A 315 5.60 7.61 -5.65
C TRP A 315 4.71 6.83 -6.62
N ALA A 316 4.20 7.48 -7.66
CA ALA A 316 3.52 6.78 -8.75
C ALA A 316 4.44 5.75 -9.43
N ASP A 317 5.72 6.10 -9.63
CA ASP A 317 6.73 5.20 -10.20
C ASP A 317 7.09 4.04 -9.25
N ASN A 318 7.25 4.32 -7.96
CA ASN A 318 7.54 3.29 -6.95
C ASN A 318 6.42 2.26 -6.86
N ILE A 319 5.15 2.71 -6.85
CA ILE A 319 3.99 1.81 -6.86
C ILE A 319 3.97 0.99 -8.16
N PHE A 320 4.20 1.63 -9.32
CA PHE A 320 4.27 0.93 -10.60
C PHE A 320 5.33 -0.18 -10.56
N ARG A 321 6.55 0.12 -10.11
CA ARG A 321 7.63 -0.86 -10.01
C ARG A 321 7.26 -2.04 -9.10
N ALA A 322 6.67 -1.75 -7.94
CA ALA A 322 6.25 -2.81 -7.02
C ALA A 322 5.16 -3.72 -7.61
N ILE A 323 4.10 -3.12 -8.16
CA ILE A 323 2.94 -3.87 -8.67
C ILE A 323 3.27 -4.56 -10.00
N VAL A 324 3.98 -3.91 -10.91
CA VAL A 324 4.19 -4.40 -12.28
C VAL A 324 5.48 -5.20 -12.39
N ASP A 325 6.59 -4.68 -11.88
CA ASP A 325 7.92 -5.28 -12.06
C ASP A 325 8.23 -6.30 -10.95
N ALA A 326 7.76 -6.07 -9.72
CA ALA A 326 8.00 -6.94 -8.57
C ALA A 326 6.82 -7.83 -8.17
N ASN A 327 5.71 -7.78 -8.92
CA ASN A 327 4.54 -8.64 -8.74
C ASN A 327 3.88 -8.54 -7.34
N CYS A 328 3.94 -7.36 -6.70
CA CYS A 328 3.24 -7.13 -5.44
C CYS A 328 1.71 -7.19 -5.62
N SER A 329 1.05 -7.72 -4.60
CA SER A 329 -0.42 -7.70 -4.44
C SER A 329 -0.90 -6.52 -3.61
N ALA A 330 -0.04 -5.89 -2.81
CA ALA A 330 -0.38 -4.66 -2.11
C ALA A 330 0.81 -3.71 -1.99
N TYR A 331 0.51 -2.43 -1.78
CA TYR A 331 1.48 -1.38 -1.48
C TYR A 331 0.96 -0.44 -0.41
N LEU A 332 1.67 -0.35 0.71
CA LEU A 332 1.35 0.53 1.83
C LEU A 332 2.41 1.63 1.95
N TYR A 333 1.94 2.88 2.09
CA TYR A 333 2.80 3.95 2.59
C TYR A 333 3.04 3.76 4.09
N TRP A 334 4.04 4.45 4.66
CA TRP A 334 4.24 4.42 6.10
C TRP A 334 3.07 5.10 6.85
N VAL A 335 3.13 6.42 7.08
CA VAL A 335 2.09 7.13 7.84
C VAL A 335 1.07 7.77 6.92
N GLY A 336 -0.21 7.64 7.26
CA GLY A 336 -1.29 8.32 6.54
C GLY A 336 -1.29 9.80 6.89
N VAL A 337 -1.52 10.11 8.16
CA VAL A 337 -1.75 11.46 8.69
C VAL A 337 -0.82 11.75 9.87
N GLN A 338 0.00 12.81 9.76
CA GLN A 338 0.93 13.19 10.83
C GLN A 338 1.20 14.70 10.84
N GLY A 339 1.50 15.26 12.00
CA GLY A 339 2.08 16.59 12.13
C GLY A 339 3.50 16.73 11.54
N GLY A 340 4.06 17.93 11.64
CA GLY A 340 5.44 18.21 11.24
C GLY A 340 5.68 18.32 9.73
N ASP A 341 6.89 18.74 9.37
CA ASP A 341 7.23 19.24 8.03
C ASP A 341 8.19 18.32 7.26
N THR A 342 8.00 17.01 7.36
CA THR A 342 8.76 15.97 6.62
C THR A 342 7.87 15.21 5.64
N ASN A 343 8.42 14.32 4.80
CA ASN A 343 7.64 13.48 3.88
C ASN A 343 7.23 12.11 4.44
N SER A 344 7.42 11.84 5.73
CA SER A 344 7.07 10.55 6.37
C SER A 344 5.58 10.19 6.30
N LYS A 345 4.74 11.14 5.89
CA LYS A 345 3.27 11.06 5.81
C LYS A 345 2.72 11.46 4.46
N MET A 346 1.53 10.96 4.14
CA MET A 346 0.77 11.37 2.94
C MET A 346 -0.06 12.64 3.17
N VAL A 347 -0.54 12.86 4.39
CA VAL A 347 -1.37 14.00 4.81
C VAL A 347 -0.71 14.68 6.00
N ARG A 348 -0.42 15.98 5.89
CA ARG A 348 0.18 16.77 6.97
C ARG A 348 -0.89 17.39 7.85
N ILE A 349 -0.72 17.31 9.17
CA ILE A 349 -1.41 18.17 10.13
C ILE A 349 -0.59 19.45 10.31
N GLY A 350 -1.17 20.61 10.02
CA GLY A 350 -0.52 21.91 10.22
C GLY A 350 -1.57 22.99 10.52
N ASN A 351 -1.29 23.85 11.50
CA ASN A 351 -2.21 24.93 11.93
C ASN A 351 -3.65 24.45 12.22
N GLY A 352 -3.79 23.25 12.81
CA GLY A 352 -5.09 22.66 13.16
C GLY A 352 -5.89 22.08 11.99
N ALA A 353 -5.32 22.00 10.79
CA ALA A 353 -5.97 21.47 9.59
C ALA A 353 -5.12 20.41 8.89
N VAL A 354 -5.77 19.56 8.08
CA VAL A 354 -5.11 18.55 7.26
C VAL A 354 -4.87 19.05 5.83
N GLN A 355 -3.67 18.78 5.34
CA GLN A 355 -3.20 19.11 4.00
C GLN A 355 -2.68 17.85 3.29
N PRO A 356 -3.34 17.39 2.21
CA PRO A 356 -2.85 16.25 1.44
C PRO A 356 -1.60 16.61 0.63
N SER A 357 -0.72 15.62 0.44
CA SER A 357 0.39 15.68 -0.52
C SER A 357 -0.03 15.07 -1.86
N LYS A 358 0.78 15.28 -2.90
CA LYS A 358 0.61 14.55 -4.17
C LYS A 358 1.03 13.08 -4.09
N ARG A 359 1.67 12.63 -3.00
CA ARG A 359 1.91 11.20 -2.73
C ARG A 359 0.60 10.49 -2.43
N LEU A 360 -0.29 11.11 -1.65
CA LEU A 360 -1.66 10.62 -1.43
C LEU A 360 -2.38 10.42 -2.77
N TRP A 361 -2.26 11.39 -3.67
CA TRP A 361 -2.96 11.35 -4.95
C TRP A 361 -2.34 10.37 -5.95
N ALA A 362 -1.03 10.10 -5.85
CA ALA A 362 -0.40 8.97 -6.53
C ALA A 362 -1.03 7.65 -6.08
N PHE A 363 -1.20 7.43 -4.77
CA PHE A 363 -1.93 6.27 -4.24
C PHE A 363 -3.38 6.25 -4.73
N GLY A 364 -4.07 7.40 -4.73
CA GLY A 364 -5.46 7.48 -5.15
C GLY A 364 -5.69 7.12 -6.63
N GLN A 365 -4.75 7.40 -7.52
CA GLN A 365 -4.80 6.95 -8.92
C GLN A 365 -4.70 5.43 -9.08
N TRP A 366 -4.15 4.73 -8.09
CA TRP A 366 -4.18 3.27 -8.04
C TRP A 366 -5.43 2.80 -7.28
N SER A 367 -5.54 3.18 -6.01
CA SER A 367 -6.47 2.59 -5.06
C SER A 367 -7.94 2.90 -5.33
N ARG A 368 -8.30 4.04 -5.93
CA ARG A 368 -9.71 4.31 -6.31
C ARG A 368 -10.22 3.36 -7.40
N PHE A 369 -9.33 2.95 -8.30
CA PHE A 369 -9.72 2.31 -9.56
C PHE A 369 -9.30 0.84 -9.65
N VAL A 370 -8.32 0.42 -8.85
CA VAL A 370 -7.89 -0.98 -8.70
C VAL A 370 -8.33 -1.44 -7.31
N ARG A 371 -9.56 -1.98 -7.22
CA ARG A 371 -10.20 -2.36 -5.95
C ARG A 371 -9.74 -3.76 -5.49
N PRO A 372 -9.87 -4.08 -4.20
CA PRO A 372 -9.54 -5.42 -3.70
C PRO A 372 -10.18 -6.54 -4.53
N GLY A 373 -9.38 -7.55 -4.87
CA GLY A 373 -9.76 -8.65 -5.75
C GLY A 373 -9.56 -8.38 -7.24
N ALA A 374 -9.14 -7.17 -7.64
CA ALA A 374 -8.75 -6.90 -9.02
C ALA A 374 -7.56 -7.78 -9.43
N VAL A 375 -7.53 -8.21 -10.69
CA VAL A 375 -6.44 -9.02 -11.24
C VAL A 375 -5.68 -8.18 -12.26
N ARG A 376 -4.35 -8.14 -12.15
CA ARG A 376 -3.51 -7.50 -13.17
C ARG A 376 -3.60 -8.31 -14.47
N VAL A 377 -3.81 -7.64 -15.59
CA VAL A 377 -3.98 -8.26 -16.90
C VAL A 377 -2.89 -7.83 -17.88
N GLY A 378 -2.78 -8.54 -19.00
CA GLY A 378 -1.82 -8.22 -20.06
C GLY A 378 -2.05 -6.82 -20.62
N SER A 379 -0.97 -6.05 -20.77
CA SER A 379 -1.00 -4.78 -21.48
C SER A 379 0.25 -4.63 -22.35
N SER A 380 0.08 -4.19 -23.59
CA SER A 380 1.19 -3.90 -24.51
C SER A 380 0.98 -2.57 -25.20
N THR A 381 2.07 -1.86 -25.47
CA THR A 381 2.05 -0.55 -26.12
C THR A 381 2.80 -0.63 -27.45
N SER A 382 2.18 -0.14 -28.51
CA SER A 382 2.74 -0.05 -29.86
C SER A 382 2.56 1.35 -30.42
N GLY A 383 3.48 1.84 -31.25
CA GLY A 383 3.50 3.25 -31.62
C GLY A 383 3.97 4.14 -30.46
N GLY A 384 4.73 5.19 -30.79
CA GLY A 384 5.52 5.94 -29.81
C GLY A 384 4.71 6.74 -28.80
N ALA A 385 5.16 6.68 -27.54
CA ALA A 385 5.16 7.76 -26.56
C ALA A 385 6.32 7.47 -25.59
N SER A 386 7.53 7.96 -25.90
CA SER A 386 8.69 7.78 -25.02
C SER A 386 8.36 8.26 -23.61
N GLY A 387 8.67 7.45 -22.59
CA GLY A 387 8.38 7.78 -21.19
C GLY A 387 6.96 7.45 -20.70
N LEU A 388 6.12 6.78 -21.50
CA LEU A 388 4.80 6.29 -21.07
C LEU A 388 4.89 4.87 -20.48
N LYS A 389 4.61 4.74 -19.18
CA LYS A 389 4.39 3.44 -18.52
C LYS A 389 2.91 3.10 -18.50
N VAL A 390 2.56 1.83 -18.68
CA VAL A 390 1.18 1.35 -18.76
C VAL A 390 1.01 0.06 -17.96
N ALA A 391 -0.07 -0.03 -17.20
CA ALA A 391 -0.55 -1.25 -16.57
C ALA A 391 -2.08 -1.32 -16.66
N ALA A 392 -2.65 -2.52 -16.60
CA ALA A 392 -4.10 -2.70 -16.65
C ALA A 392 -4.57 -3.77 -15.65
N PHE A 393 -5.76 -3.56 -15.10
CA PHE A 393 -6.36 -4.41 -14.07
C PHE A 393 -7.83 -4.59 -14.34
N ARG A 394 -8.32 -5.82 -14.16
CA ARG A 394 -9.75 -6.13 -14.22
C ARG A 394 -10.27 -6.26 -12.78
N ASN A 395 -11.17 -5.38 -12.40
CA ASN A 395 -11.86 -5.43 -11.12
C ASN A 395 -12.88 -6.60 -11.08
N VAL A 396 -13.29 -6.96 -9.87
CA VAL A 396 -14.32 -8.00 -9.63
C VAL A 396 -15.65 -7.65 -10.29
N ASP A 397 -16.00 -6.36 -10.35
CA ASP A 397 -17.22 -5.87 -11.02
C ASP A 397 -17.13 -5.90 -12.57
N GLY A 398 -16.00 -6.32 -13.12
CA GLY A 398 -15.73 -6.40 -14.55
C GLY A 398 -15.20 -5.12 -15.18
N SER A 399 -15.13 -3.99 -14.45
CA SER A 399 -14.48 -2.79 -14.95
C SER A 399 -12.97 -3.00 -15.14
N VAL A 400 -12.40 -2.31 -16.13
CA VAL A 400 -10.98 -2.41 -16.47
C VAL A 400 -10.33 -1.05 -16.23
N ALA A 401 -9.42 -0.97 -15.27
CA ALA A 401 -8.66 0.23 -14.98
C ALA A 401 -7.29 0.15 -15.68
N VAL A 402 -6.97 1.17 -16.48
CA VAL A 402 -5.70 1.29 -17.19
C VAL A 402 -4.92 2.47 -16.61
N GLN A 403 -3.82 2.20 -15.92
CA GLN A 403 -2.95 3.21 -15.32
C GLN A 403 -1.87 3.60 -16.32
N LEU A 404 -1.69 4.91 -16.48
CA LEU A 404 -0.74 5.51 -17.39
C LEU A 404 0.12 6.52 -16.64
N ILE A 405 1.44 6.37 -16.67
CA ILE A 405 2.37 7.37 -16.14
C ILE A 405 3.15 7.96 -17.31
N ASN A 406 2.94 9.24 -17.60
CA ASN A 406 3.68 9.95 -18.63
C ASN A 406 4.82 10.75 -18.02
N SER A 407 6.04 10.26 -18.18
CA SER A 407 7.26 10.93 -17.74
C SER A 407 7.88 11.87 -18.77
N ALA A 408 7.30 12.00 -19.96
CA ALA A 408 7.79 12.93 -20.95
C ALA A 408 7.50 14.39 -20.58
N GLY A 409 8.26 15.30 -21.21
CA GLY A 409 7.98 16.75 -21.18
C GLY A 409 6.79 17.17 -22.04
N GLY A 410 6.28 16.29 -22.91
CA GLY A 410 5.12 16.53 -23.77
C GLY A 410 3.93 15.62 -23.45
N ALA A 411 2.74 16.01 -23.90
CA ALA A 411 1.55 15.16 -23.78
C ALA A 411 1.65 13.93 -24.69
N ALA A 412 1.11 12.80 -24.23
CA ALA A 412 1.05 11.55 -24.96
C ALA A 412 -0.39 11.26 -25.40
N LYS A 413 -0.65 11.22 -26.71
CA LYS A 413 -1.94 10.73 -27.24
C LYS A 413 -1.97 9.21 -27.15
N VAL A 414 -3.00 8.65 -26.54
CA VAL A 414 -3.16 7.20 -26.34
C VAL A 414 -4.46 6.70 -26.95
N ASN A 415 -4.45 5.47 -27.44
CA ASN A 415 -5.60 4.72 -27.94
C ASN A 415 -5.63 3.36 -27.23
N VAL A 416 -6.59 3.15 -26.34
CA VAL A 416 -6.76 1.91 -25.57
C VAL A 416 -7.77 1.01 -26.26
N ARG A 417 -7.42 -0.27 -26.40
CA ARG A 417 -8.27 -1.33 -26.95
C ARG A 417 -8.30 -2.52 -26.01
N LEU A 418 -9.48 -3.10 -25.84
CA LEU A 418 -9.64 -4.38 -25.13
C LEU A 418 -9.56 -5.54 -26.14
N SER A 419 -8.96 -6.63 -25.69
CA SER A 419 -8.92 -7.91 -26.39
C SER A 419 -9.20 -9.04 -25.39
N GLY A 420 -9.71 -10.18 -25.88
CA GLY A 420 -10.10 -11.29 -25.02
C GLY A 420 -11.55 -11.25 -24.49
N GLY A 421 -12.47 -10.61 -25.22
CA GLY A 421 -13.91 -10.85 -25.07
C GLY A 421 -14.70 -9.90 -24.16
N ALA A 422 -14.23 -8.66 -23.93
CA ALA A 422 -15.02 -7.64 -23.24
C ALA A 422 -15.29 -6.43 -24.14
N ASP A 423 -16.56 -6.05 -24.25
CA ASP A 423 -16.97 -4.75 -24.76
C ASP A 423 -17.04 -3.75 -23.59
N ALA A 424 -16.40 -2.59 -23.73
CA ALA A 424 -16.48 -1.50 -22.78
C ALA A 424 -17.08 -0.26 -23.45
N PRO A 425 -18.42 -0.13 -23.49
CA PRO A 425 -19.09 1.01 -24.14
C PRO A 425 -18.86 2.35 -23.43
N VAL A 426 -18.43 2.34 -22.16
CA VAL A 426 -18.19 3.55 -21.37
C VAL A 426 -16.72 3.66 -21.03
N ALA A 427 -16.17 4.85 -21.23
CA ALA A 427 -14.84 5.24 -20.78
C ALA A 427 -14.93 6.52 -19.96
N LYS A 428 -14.25 6.54 -18.81
CA LYS A 428 -13.99 7.76 -18.03
C LYS A 428 -12.51 7.82 -17.71
N ALA A 429 -11.96 9.01 -17.60
CA ALA A 429 -10.55 9.18 -17.28
C ALA A 429 -10.33 10.25 -16.23
N TRP A 430 -9.29 10.05 -15.43
CA TRP A 430 -8.84 10.99 -14.40
C TRP A 430 -7.34 11.20 -14.48
N VAL A 431 -6.86 12.35 -14.02
CA VAL A 431 -5.44 12.73 -14.06
C VAL A 431 -4.99 13.41 -12.78
N THR A 432 -3.75 13.10 -12.41
CA THR A 432 -2.97 13.74 -11.36
C THR A 432 -1.71 14.34 -11.97
N ASP A 433 -1.51 15.62 -11.68
CA ASP A 433 -0.31 16.37 -12.05
C ASP A 433 -0.09 17.52 -11.03
N ASN A 434 0.72 18.50 -11.38
CA ASN A 434 0.98 19.65 -10.50
C ASN A 434 -0.27 20.50 -10.21
N THR A 435 -1.24 20.55 -11.12
CA THR A 435 -2.43 21.41 -10.98
C THR A 435 -3.68 20.63 -10.55
N ARG A 436 -3.71 19.31 -10.74
CA ARG A 436 -4.87 18.45 -10.50
C ARG A 436 -4.53 17.31 -9.55
N GLU A 437 -5.44 17.05 -8.61
CA GLU A 437 -5.37 15.91 -7.70
C GLU A 437 -5.87 14.66 -8.40
N ILE A 438 -7.16 14.32 -8.35
CA ILE A 438 -7.77 13.32 -9.23
C ILE A 438 -8.84 14.04 -10.05
N GLY A 439 -8.37 14.86 -10.98
CA GLY A 439 -9.22 15.70 -11.82
C GLY A 439 -9.73 14.94 -13.04
N ASP A 440 -10.89 15.32 -13.56
CA ASP A 440 -11.42 14.74 -14.79
C ASP A 440 -10.46 14.96 -15.96
N LEU A 441 -10.34 13.94 -16.80
CA LEU A 441 -9.59 13.96 -18.06
C LEU A 441 -10.54 13.59 -19.20
N GLU A 442 -10.53 14.42 -20.26
CA GLU A 442 -11.31 14.12 -21.44
C GLU A 442 -10.88 12.79 -22.07
N SER A 443 -11.87 11.95 -22.34
CA SER A 443 -11.70 10.70 -23.09
C SER A 443 -12.89 10.53 -24.02
N SER A 444 -12.66 9.87 -25.15
CA SER A 444 -13.71 9.54 -26.11
C SER A 444 -13.63 8.07 -26.48
N ILE A 445 -14.75 7.48 -26.88
CA ILE A 445 -14.79 6.11 -27.36
C ILE A 445 -15.42 6.08 -28.75
N SER A 446 -14.76 5.41 -29.69
CA SER A 446 -15.26 5.21 -31.05
C SER A 446 -14.76 3.87 -31.59
N GLY A 447 -15.68 3.06 -32.13
CA GLY A 447 -15.36 1.74 -32.68
C GLY A 447 -14.67 0.80 -31.68
N GLY A 448 -15.04 0.86 -30.39
CA GLY A 448 -14.41 0.06 -29.32
C GLY A 448 -13.00 0.50 -28.92
N VAL A 449 -12.56 1.67 -29.38
CA VAL A 449 -11.25 2.25 -29.05
C VAL A 449 -11.47 3.50 -28.19
N THR A 450 -10.85 3.53 -27.02
CA THR A 450 -10.86 4.71 -26.14
C THR A 450 -9.64 5.57 -26.42
N SER A 451 -9.83 6.86 -26.70
CA SER A 451 -8.76 7.81 -26.95
C SER A 451 -8.69 8.86 -25.84
N ALA A 452 -7.48 9.22 -25.42
CA ALA A 452 -7.22 10.29 -24.47
C ALA A 452 -5.85 10.95 -24.74
N SER A 453 -5.65 12.18 -24.23
CA SER A 453 -4.35 12.86 -24.27
C SER A 453 -3.79 13.00 -22.86
N ILE A 454 -2.80 12.18 -22.52
CA ILE A 454 -2.19 12.14 -21.19
C ILE A 454 -1.19 13.30 -21.06
N PRO A 455 -1.40 14.26 -20.14
CA PRO A 455 -0.52 15.42 -19.97
C PRO A 455 0.93 15.02 -19.69
N SER A 456 1.88 15.93 -19.95
CA SER A 456 3.27 15.75 -19.55
C SER A 456 3.39 15.63 -18.04
N ARG A 457 4.40 14.88 -17.57
CA ARG A 457 4.70 14.72 -16.13
C ARG A 457 3.45 14.46 -15.31
N SER A 458 2.64 13.47 -15.69
CA SER A 458 1.36 13.18 -15.06
C SER A 458 1.14 11.68 -14.89
N MET A 459 0.20 11.31 -14.01
CA MET A 459 -0.40 9.98 -13.99
C MET A 459 -1.88 10.12 -14.33
N ALA A 460 -2.39 9.23 -15.16
CA ALA A 460 -3.79 9.15 -15.49
C ALA A 460 -4.31 7.72 -15.32
N THR A 461 -5.61 7.61 -15.06
CA THR A 461 -6.33 6.34 -15.08
C THR A 461 -7.48 6.45 -16.05
N ILE A 462 -7.57 5.50 -16.98
CA ILE A 462 -8.74 5.31 -17.85
C ILE A 462 -9.50 4.10 -17.31
N LEU A 463 -10.74 4.30 -16.90
CA LEU A 463 -11.64 3.23 -16.48
C LEU A 463 -12.62 2.92 -17.60
N LEU A 464 -12.62 1.66 -18.01
CA LEU A 464 -13.47 1.09 -19.04
C LEU A 464 -14.53 0.21 -18.39
N SER A 465 -15.80 0.36 -18.77
CA SER A 465 -16.86 -0.46 -18.20
C SER A 465 -18.05 -0.71 -19.12
N SER A 466 -18.78 -1.79 -18.84
CA SER A 466 -20.14 -1.98 -19.34
C SER A 466 -21.05 -0.98 -18.63
N GLY A 467 -21.82 -0.15 -19.36
CA GLY A 467 -22.57 0.99 -18.81
C GLY A 467 -23.56 0.72 -17.66
N ASN A 468 -23.70 -0.53 -17.22
CA ASN A 468 -24.39 -0.95 -15.99
C ASN A 468 -23.50 -0.98 -14.73
N SER A 469 -22.19 -0.72 -14.83
CA SER A 469 -21.29 -0.67 -13.67
C SER A 469 -21.52 0.62 -12.88
N THR A 470 -22.43 0.59 -11.93
CA THR A 470 -22.67 1.66 -10.96
C THR A 470 -21.61 1.69 -9.83
N GLY A 471 -20.53 0.90 -9.96
CA GLY A 471 -19.60 0.55 -8.88
C GLY A 471 -18.64 1.64 -8.39
N ILE A 472 -18.44 2.74 -9.14
CA ILE A 472 -17.88 3.96 -8.55
C ILE A 472 -19.06 4.82 -8.10
N ALA A 473 -19.66 4.42 -6.97
CA ALA A 473 -20.66 5.20 -6.29
C ALA A 473 -20.10 6.60 -5.97
N LYS A 474 -20.93 7.62 -6.15
CA LYS A 474 -20.66 9.03 -5.82
C LYS A 474 -20.14 9.20 -4.39
#